data_AF-A0A926Z9N9-F1
#
_entry.id   AF-A0A926Z9N9-F1
#
_cell.length_a   1.000
_cell.length_b   1.000
_cell.length_c   1.000
_cell.angle_alpha   90.00
_cell.angle_beta   90.00
_cell.angle_gamma   90.00
#
_symmetry.space_group_name_H-M   'P 1'
#
loop_
_entity.id
_entity.type
_entity.pdbx_description
1 polymer ?
#
loop_
_entity_poly.entity_id
_entity_poly.type
_entity_poly.pdbx_seq_one_letter_code
_entity_poly.pdbx_strand_id
1 'polypeptide(L)'
;MAKKEWATKDEISDFCHKHNLLLRESYEKAFKDGKLPKNFPAKPSQALGTTWGEILWVSVPDFKEYCKKHGITSLKQYQELLETGQLPSRFPPKPSNAYNCTLEHLGWARTDIKKGKKKSENEVRKTFERILGEKFSTSRPKWLVVEGNRLELDGYSKELLLAFEYQGEYHYQEVEIHHKHRTLEEVQLNDALKYEICKKHGIDLICIPYTERDNEEYIIASLRGLNRPEVNEKLDYYLANRSEIIHQQIQRELAENAKNLRKGHFRLKLDQIEHWMGVYNDYGYEFAMQLVEQIEKGEVEVVEELNFQPVKKWEVVRFIEFLKQLKQMGRDTLRVCVHLIDDDA
;
A
#
# COMPACT_ATOMS: atom_id res chain seq x y z
N MET A 1 18.17 -25.62 -45.25
CA MET A 1 17.28 -24.45 -45.12
C MET A 1 18.13 -23.31 -44.59
N ALA A 2 18.25 -22.19 -45.30
CA ALA A 2 18.98 -21.03 -44.80
C ALA A 2 18.35 -20.56 -43.48
N LYS A 3 19.15 -20.39 -42.43
CA LYS A 3 18.66 -19.78 -41.18
C LYS A 3 18.15 -18.39 -41.55
N LYS A 4 16.87 -18.12 -41.28
CA LYS A 4 16.29 -16.80 -41.49
C LYS A 4 17.08 -15.80 -40.63
N GLU A 5 17.83 -14.92 -41.27
CA GLU A 5 18.57 -13.86 -40.58
C GLU A 5 17.57 -12.80 -40.11
N TRP A 6 17.38 -12.76 -38.80
CA TRP A 6 16.55 -11.74 -38.17
C TRP A 6 17.35 -10.46 -37.95
N ALA A 7 16.66 -9.32 -37.97
CA ALA A 7 17.23 -8.05 -37.57
C ALA A 7 17.85 -8.16 -36.17
N THR A 8 18.97 -7.47 -35.99
CA THR A 8 19.68 -7.38 -34.72
C THR A 8 18.83 -6.69 -33.67
N LYS A 9 19.21 -6.87 -32.41
CA LYS A 9 18.57 -6.23 -31.26
C LYS A 9 18.51 -4.70 -31.42
N ASP A 10 19.60 -4.08 -31.86
CA ASP A 10 19.70 -2.63 -32.02
C ASP A 10 18.83 -2.10 -33.16
N GLU A 11 18.80 -2.79 -34.31
CA GLU A 11 17.94 -2.40 -35.44
C GLU A 11 16.45 -2.44 -35.06
N ILE A 12 16.04 -3.46 -34.30
CA ILE A 12 14.67 -3.55 -33.79
C ILE A 12 14.41 -2.41 -32.78
N SER A 13 15.35 -2.15 -31.88
CA SER A 13 15.24 -1.07 -30.88
C SER A 13 15.06 0.30 -31.53
N ASP A 14 15.91 0.65 -32.49
CA ASP A 14 15.89 1.94 -33.19
C ASP A 14 14.60 2.13 -33.96
N PHE A 15 14.13 1.08 -34.64
CA PHE A 15 12.85 1.12 -35.32
C PHE A 15 11.70 1.36 -34.33
N CYS A 16 11.68 0.64 -33.20
CA CYS A 16 10.65 0.79 -32.20
C CYS A 16 10.61 2.20 -31.58
N HIS A 17 11.77 2.79 -31.27
CA HIS A 17 11.83 4.15 -30.74
C HIS A 17 11.39 5.18 -31.77
N LYS A 18 11.84 5.04 -33.03
CA LYS A 18 11.48 5.95 -34.13
C LYS A 18 9.97 5.95 -34.42
N HIS A 19 9.32 4.79 -34.29
CA HIS A 19 7.91 4.61 -34.61
C HIS A 19 6.99 4.53 -33.37
N ASN A 20 7.51 4.83 -32.18
CA ASN A 20 6.80 4.75 -30.90
C ASN A 20 6.14 3.38 -30.63
N LEU A 21 6.81 2.29 -31.01
CA LEU A 21 6.38 0.90 -30.80
C LEU A 21 7.05 0.32 -29.54
N LEU A 22 6.92 1.01 -28.41
CA LEU A 22 7.59 0.65 -27.15
C LEU A 22 6.84 -0.45 -26.36
N LEU A 23 5.56 -0.64 -26.67
CA LEU A 23 4.74 -1.73 -26.12
C LEU A 23 4.80 -2.95 -27.04
N ARG A 24 4.82 -4.13 -26.43
CA ARG A 24 4.87 -5.40 -27.17
C ARG A 24 3.62 -5.58 -28.04
N GLU A 25 2.46 -5.19 -27.53
CA GLU A 25 1.17 -5.25 -28.23
C GLU A 25 1.17 -4.35 -29.46
N SER A 26 1.73 -3.15 -29.34
CA SER A 26 1.88 -2.20 -30.46
C SER A 26 2.78 -2.76 -31.55
N TYR A 27 3.90 -3.40 -31.17
CA TYR A 27 4.77 -4.09 -32.12
C TYR A 27 4.09 -5.29 -32.79
N GLU A 28 3.42 -6.14 -32.02
CA GLU A 28 2.71 -7.32 -32.55
C GLU A 28 1.55 -6.90 -33.48
N LYS A 29 0.86 -5.80 -33.18
CA LYS A 29 -0.13 -5.20 -34.07
C LYS A 29 0.50 -4.69 -35.37
N ALA A 30 1.61 -3.95 -35.28
CA ALA A 30 2.35 -3.50 -36.45
C ALA A 30 2.85 -4.66 -37.33
N PHE A 31 3.24 -5.79 -36.70
CA PHE A 31 3.61 -7.02 -37.41
C PHE A 31 2.40 -7.58 -38.19
N LYS A 32 1.24 -7.71 -37.54
CA LYS A 32 -0.01 -8.22 -38.15
C LYS A 32 -0.49 -7.32 -39.29
N ASP A 33 -0.37 -6.01 -39.12
CA ASP A 33 -0.73 -5.01 -40.12
C ASP A 33 0.27 -4.96 -41.31
N GLY A 34 1.35 -5.74 -41.28
CA GLY A 34 2.38 -5.74 -42.33
C GLY A 34 3.24 -4.47 -42.35
N LYS A 35 3.29 -3.72 -41.26
CA LYS A 35 4.01 -2.43 -41.14
C LYS A 35 5.47 -2.58 -40.71
N LEU A 36 5.91 -3.80 -40.39
CA LEU A 36 7.29 -4.09 -39.99
C LEU A 36 8.14 -4.60 -41.16
N PRO A 37 9.45 -4.35 -41.17
CA PRO A 37 10.36 -4.92 -42.16
C PRO A 37 10.31 -6.46 -42.21
N LYS A 38 10.56 -7.07 -43.37
CA LYS A 38 10.42 -8.52 -43.58
C LYS A 38 11.35 -9.37 -42.70
N ASN A 39 12.50 -8.81 -42.32
CA ASN A 39 13.48 -9.41 -41.42
C ASN A 39 13.19 -9.13 -39.93
N PHE A 40 12.04 -8.57 -39.59
CA PHE A 40 11.62 -8.40 -38.20
C PHE A 40 10.77 -9.60 -37.77
N PRO A 41 11.13 -10.30 -36.68
CA PRO A 41 10.38 -11.46 -36.21
C PRO A 41 9.06 -11.05 -35.55
N ALA A 42 8.02 -11.88 -35.69
CA ALA A 42 6.74 -11.69 -35.00
C ALA A 42 6.88 -11.65 -33.47
N LYS A 43 7.87 -12.39 -32.94
CA LYS A 43 8.19 -12.49 -31.52
C LYS A 43 9.70 -12.28 -31.31
N PRO A 44 10.16 -11.01 -31.24
CA PRO A 44 11.58 -10.68 -31.15
C PRO A 44 12.30 -11.30 -29.95
N SER A 45 11.68 -11.29 -28.78
CA SER A 45 12.23 -11.89 -27.56
C SER A 45 12.56 -13.38 -27.73
N GLN A 46 11.68 -14.12 -28.42
CA GLN A 46 11.89 -15.54 -28.68
C GLN A 46 12.94 -15.78 -29.78
N ALA A 47 12.90 -14.95 -30.84
CA ALA A 47 13.81 -15.08 -31.97
C ALA A 47 15.26 -14.73 -31.62
N LEU A 48 15.46 -13.78 -30.69
CA LEU A 48 16.77 -13.27 -30.29
C LEU A 48 17.26 -13.84 -28.94
N GLY A 49 16.44 -14.63 -28.24
CA GLY A 49 16.82 -15.23 -26.95
C GLY A 49 17.01 -14.20 -25.82
N THR A 50 16.22 -13.13 -25.81
CA THR A 50 16.32 -12.00 -24.87
C THR A 50 14.91 -11.53 -24.46
N THR A 51 14.79 -10.58 -23.54
CA THR A 51 13.50 -10.01 -23.14
C THR A 51 13.11 -8.80 -23.99
N TRP A 52 11.81 -8.47 -24.05
CA TRP A 52 11.33 -7.26 -24.74
C TRP A 52 11.95 -5.98 -24.14
N GLY A 53 12.08 -5.95 -22.82
CA GLY A 53 12.74 -4.88 -22.09
C GLY A 53 14.20 -4.71 -22.49
N GLU A 54 14.95 -5.80 -22.55
CA GLU A 54 16.34 -5.75 -22.99
C GLU A 54 16.46 -5.26 -24.43
N ILE A 55 15.54 -5.61 -25.34
CA ILE A 55 15.55 -5.13 -26.74
C ILE A 55 15.42 -3.60 -26.80
N LEU A 56 14.51 -3.02 -26.04
CA LEU A 56 14.24 -1.59 -26.10
C LEU A 56 15.22 -0.76 -25.28
N TRP A 57 15.61 -1.25 -24.11
CA TRP A 57 16.28 -0.44 -23.11
C TRP A 57 17.75 -0.83 -22.95
N VAL A 58 18.52 0.07 -22.35
CA VAL A 58 19.88 -0.21 -21.88
C VAL A 58 19.89 -1.46 -20.99
N SER A 59 20.99 -2.23 -20.99
CA SER A 59 21.05 -3.45 -20.19
C SER A 59 20.97 -3.15 -18.68
N VAL A 60 20.43 -4.09 -17.89
CA VAL A 60 20.37 -3.93 -16.43
C VAL A 60 21.76 -3.68 -15.81
N PRO A 61 22.85 -4.36 -16.21
CA PRO A 61 24.20 -4.05 -15.75
C PRO A 61 24.64 -2.61 -16.07
N ASP A 62 24.50 -2.17 -17.33
CA ASP A 62 24.92 -0.83 -17.77
C ASP A 62 24.09 0.26 -17.08
N PHE A 63 22.79 0.00 -16.88
CA PHE A 63 21.90 0.86 -16.11
C PHE A 63 22.40 1.06 -14.68
N LYS A 64 22.75 -0.03 -13.98
CA LYS A 64 23.27 0.01 -12.61
C LYS A 64 24.60 0.73 -12.53
N GLU A 65 25.49 0.47 -13.48
CA GLU A 65 26.79 1.12 -13.55
C GLU A 65 26.65 2.63 -13.75
N TYR A 66 25.77 3.05 -14.66
CA TYR A 66 25.45 4.47 -14.86
C TYR A 66 24.90 5.10 -13.58
N CYS A 67 23.89 4.48 -12.96
CA CYS A 67 23.30 5.01 -11.72
C CYS A 67 24.34 5.16 -10.61
N LYS A 68 25.23 4.16 -10.45
CA LYS A 68 26.31 4.20 -9.48
C LYS A 68 27.31 5.33 -9.77
N LYS A 69 27.72 5.49 -11.03
CA LYS A 69 28.67 6.52 -11.46
C LYS A 69 28.14 7.95 -11.26
N HIS A 70 26.83 8.13 -11.46
CA HIS A 70 26.17 9.43 -11.36
C HIS A 70 25.49 9.69 -10.00
N GLY A 71 25.69 8.80 -9.01
CA GLY A 71 25.12 8.98 -7.67
C GLY A 71 23.59 8.87 -7.61
N ILE A 72 22.96 8.24 -8.60
CA ILE A 72 21.50 8.04 -8.66
C ILE A 72 21.13 6.87 -7.75
N THR A 73 20.49 7.19 -6.63
CA THR A 73 20.23 6.23 -5.53
C THR A 73 18.75 6.00 -5.26
N SER A 74 17.88 6.77 -5.90
CA SER A 74 16.43 6.69 -5.73
C SER A 74 15.69 6.87 -7.06
N LEU A 75 14.46 6.37 -7.12
CA LEU A 75 13.58 6.55 -8.27
C LEU A 75 13.25 8.04 -8.51
N LYS A 76 13.15 8.83 -7.43
CA LYS A 76 12.86 10.26 -7.52
C LYS A 76 13.95 11.03 -8.29
N GLN A 77 15.22 10.85 -7.90
CA GLN A 77 16.36 11.44 -8.60
C GLN A 77 16.39 11.03 -10.07
N TYR A 78 16.07 9.76 -10.34
CA TYR A 78 16.01 9.26 -11.72
C TYR A 78 14.91 9.93 -12.55
N GLN A 79 13.71 10.12 -11.99
CA GLN A 79 12.61 10.79 -12.69
C GLN A 79 12.95 12.27 -12.97
N GLU A 80 13.57 12.98 -12.03
CA GLU A 80 14.01 14.36 -12.22
C GLU A 80 15.02 14.47 -13.39
N LEU A 81 15.98 13.54 -13.49
CA LEU A 81 16.93 13.48 -14.61
C LEU A 81 16.26 13.12 -15.94
N LEU A 82 15.21 12.30 -15.90
CA LEU A 82 14.43 11.93 -17.08
C LEU A 82 13.63 13.12 -17.61
N GLU A 83 12.92 13.84 -16.73
CA GLU A 83 12.11 15.01 -17.05
C GLU A 83 12.96 16.18 -17.56
N THR A 84 14.16 16.36 -16.99
CA THR A 84 15.11 17.39 -17.43
C THR A 84 15.91 16.98 -18.68
N GLY A 85 15.70 15.78 -19.22
CA GLY A 85 16.38 15.29 -20.42
C GLY A 85 17.88 15.03 -20.23
N GLN A 86 18.33 14.84 -18.98
CA GLN A 86 19.73 14.64 -18.63
C GLN A 86 20.16 13.16 -18.69
N LEU A 87 19.21 12.24 -18.86
CA LEU A 87 19.51 10.82 -19.06
C LEU A 87 19.91 10.49 -20.51
N PRO A 88 20.81 9.51 -20.70
CA PRO A 88 21.14 9.02 -22.04
C PRO A 88 19.92 8.41 -22.75
N SER A 89 20.00 8.34 -24.08
CA SER A 89 18.99 7.65 -24.90
C SER A 89 18.81 6.19 -24.48
N ARG A 90 17.60 5.64 -24.66
CA ARG A 90 17.22 4.24 -24.34
C ARG A 90 17.24 3.90 -22.84
N PHE A 91 17.26 4.90 -21.97
CA PHE A 91 16.94 4.71 -20.56
C PHE A 91 15.41 4.64 -20.38
N PRO A 92 14.89 3.63 -19.65
CA PRO A 92 13.46 3.42 -19.57
C PRO A 92 12.79 4.45 -18.66
N PRO A 93 11.59 4.96 -19.00
CA PRO A 93 10.86 5.88 -18.13
C PRO A 93 10.43 5.23 -16.81
N LYS A 94 10.16 3.91 -16.84
CA LYS A 94 9.82 3.11 -15.66
C LYS A 94 10.73 1.86 -15.58
N PRO A 95 11.92 1.95 -14.95
CA PRO A 95 12.92 0.88 -14.93
C PRO A 95 12.42 -0.48 -14.39
N SER A 96 11.61 -0.47 -13.32
CA SER A 96 11.06 -1.71 -12.75
C SER A 96 10.18 -2.48 -13.72
N ASN A 97 9.41 -1.76 -14.54
CA ASN A 97 8.49 -2.35 -15.52
C ASN A 97 9.26 -2.79 -16.76
N ALA A 98 10.18 -1.95 -17.23
CA ALA A 98 11.07 -2.24 -18.35
C ALA A 98 11.87 -3.52 -18.14
N TYR A 99 12.44 -3.71 -16.94
CA TYR A 99 13.30 -4.86 -16.63
C TYR A 99 12.58 -6.00 -15.92
N ASN A 100 11.28 -5.84 -15.62
CA ASN A 100 10.50 -6.79 -14.82
C ASN A 100 11.24 -7.18 -13.51
N CYS A 101 11.80 -6.20 -12.81
CA CYS A 101 12.60 -6.42 -11.61
C CYS A 101 12.26 -5.41 -10.49
N THR A 102 12.69 -5.71 -9.26
CA THR A 102 12.49 -4.80 -8.12
C THR A 102 13.46 -3.62 -8.18
N LEU A 103 13.12 -2.49 -7.55
CA LEU A 103 14.07 -1.37 -7.38
C LEU A 103 15.30 -1.77 -6.55
N GLU A 104 15.12 -2.67 -5.58
CA GLU A 104 16.22 -3.27 -4.82
C GLU A 104 17.19 -4.01 -5.74
N HIS A 105 16.66 -4.74 -6.72
CA HIS A 105 17.49 -5.41 -7.72
C HIS A 105 18.29 -4.38 -8.53
N LEU A 106 17.79 -3.15 -8.73
CA LEU A 106 18.50 -2.05 -9.40
C LEU A 106 19.49 -1.30 -8.51
N GLY A 107 19.67 -1.72 -7.25
CA GLY A 107 20.58 -1.06 -6.31
C GLY A 107 20.02 0.21 -5.68
N TRP A 108 18.72 0.46 -5.82
CA TRP A 108 18.03 1.58 -5.20
C TRP A 108 17.32 1.13 -3.92
N ALA A 109 17.46 1.94 -2.86
CA ALA A 109 16.68 1.73 -1.65
C ALA A 109 15.19 1.88 -1.97
N ARG A 110 14.33 1.13 -1.27
CA ARG A 110 12.88 1.35 -1.35
C ARG A 110 12.51 2.67 -0.67
N THR A 111 12.84 3.78 -1.31
CA THR A 111 12.20 5.06 -1.02
C THR A 111 11.11 5.23 -2.10
N ASP A 112 9.87 5.22 -1.64
CA ASP A 112 8.75 5.91 -2.32
C ASP A 112 7.93 5.18 -3.39
N ILE A 113 8.09 3.86 -3.57
CA ILE A 113 6.94 3.08 -4.07
C ILE A 113 6.09 2.72 -2.85
N LYS A 114 5.06 3.54 -2.56
CA LYS A 114 3.85 3.05 -1.89
C LYS A 114 3.25 1.94 -2.76
N LYS A 115 3.85 0.74 -2.68
CA LYS A 115 3.18 -0.49 -3.07
C LYS A 115 2.06 -0.59 -2.04
N GLY A 116 0.87 -0.17 -2.43
CA GLY A 116 -0.37 -0.43 -1.72
C GLY A 116 -0.59 -1.93 -1.63
N LYS A 117 0.19 -2.61 -0.78
CA LYS A 117 -0.16 -3.91 -0.23
C LYS A 117 -1.44 -3.65 0.57
N LYS A 118 -2.58 -4.25 0.18
CA LYS A 118 -3.67 -4.85 1.00
C LYS A 118 -3.92 -4.35 2.44
N LYS A 119 -3.51 -3.13 2.77
CA LYS A 119 -3.55 -2.52 4.10
C LYS A 119 -4.80 -1.68 4.23
N SER A 120 -5.30 -1.09 3.14
CA SER A 120 -6.46 -0.21 3.18
C SER A 120 -7.77 -0.90 3.55
N GLU A 121 -8.10 -2.01 2.89
CA GLU A 121 -9.28 -2.81 3.23
C GLU A 121 -9.25 -3.29 4.67
N ASN A 122 -8.08 -3.72 5.15
CA ASN A 122 -7.93 -4.25 6.50
C ASN A 122 -8.01 -3.16 7.57
N GLU A 123 -7.50 -1.95 7.30
CA GLU A 123 -7.67 -0.82 8.22
C GLU A 123 -9.14 -0.38 8.27
N VAL A 124 -9.84 -0.28 7.13
CA VAL A 124 -11.29 -0.02 7.11
C VAL A 124 -12.04 -1.10 7.88
N ARG A 125 -11.71 -2.38 7.65
CA ARG A 125 -12.29 -3.50 8.39
C ARG A 125 -12.13 -3.34 9.89
N LYS A 126 -10.91 -3.09 10.36
CA LYS A 126 -10.63 -2.89 11.78
C LYS A 126 -11.45 -1.76 12.37
N THR A 127 -11.62 -0.66 11.63
CA THR A 127 -12.48 0.45 12.06
C THR A 127 -13.94 0.02 12.21
N PHE A 128 -14.50 -0.69 11.22
CA PHE A 128 -15.87 -1.24 11.33
C PHE A 128 -16.01 -2.20 12.51
N GLU A 129 -15.07 -3.14 12.67
CA GLU A 129 -15.08 -4.12 13.76
C GLU A 129 -14.93 -3.45 15.13
N ARG A 130 -14.12 -2.39 15.22
CA ARG A 130 -13.96 -1.58 16.44
C ARG A 130 -15.24 -0.80 16.79
N ILE A 131 -15.84 -0.13 15.83
CA ILE A 131 -17.04 0.70 16.06
C ILE A 131 -18.24 -0.19 16.43
N LEU A 132 -18.42 -1.30 15.72
CA LEU A 132 -19.64 -2.11 15.85
C LEU A 132 -19.48 -3.29 16.80
N GLY A 133 -18.25 -3.62 17.20
CA GLY A 133 -17.96 -4.78 18.04
C GLY A 133 -18.32 -6.12 17.38
N GLU A 134 -18.49 -6.14 16.06
CA GLU A 134 -18.86 -7.33 15.27
C GLU A 134 -17.77 -7.65 14.26
N LYS A 135 -17.66 -8.93 13.87
CA LYS A 135 -16.69 -9.34 12.84
C LYS A 135 -17.17 -9.03 11.44
N PHE A 136 -16.27 -8.51 10.59
CA PHE A 136 -16.53 -8.20 9.19
C PHE A 136 -15.60 -9.02 8.30
N SER A 137 -15.95 -10.29 8.06
CA SER A 137 -15.15 -11.18 7.22
C SER A 137 -15.33 -10.89 5.73
N THR A 138 -14.26 -11.02 4.94
CA THR A 138 -14.37 -11.10 3.47
C THR A 138 -15.29 -12.25 3.08
N SER A 139 -16.24 -12.01 2.18
CA SER A 139 -17.25 -12.98 1.81
C SER A 139 -17.51 -13.01 0.32
N ARG A 140 -17.77 -14.19 -0.25
CA ARG A 140 -18.23 -14.36 -1.65
C ARG A 140 -19.57 -15.10 -1.67
N PRO A 141 -20.67 -14.44 -1.26
CA PRO A 141 -21.94 -15.10 -1.06
C PRO A 141 -22.44 -15.79 -2.34
N LYS A 142 -23.11 -16.94 -2.22
CA LYS A 142 -23.64 -17.68 -3.38
C LYS A 142 -24.68 -16.88 -4.17
N TRP A 143 -25.35 -15.93 -3.53
CA TRP A 143 -26.34 -15.06 -4.13
C TRP A 143 -25.74 -13.82 -4.81
N LEU A 144 -24.46 -13.49 -4.55
CA LEU A 144 -23.79 -12.32 -5.13
C LEU A 144 -23.10 -12.70 -6.44
N VAL A 145 -23.90 -12.84 -7.50
CA VAL A 145 -23.43 -13.29 -8.82
C VAL A 145 -23.79 -12.27 -9.89
N VAL A 146 -22.81 -11.87 -10.69
CA VAL A 146 -22.98 -11.03 -11.88
C VAL A 146 -22.36 -11.75 -13.07
N GLU A 147 -23.13 -11.94 -14.15
CA GLU A 147 -22.68 -12.61 -15.39
C GLU A 147 -22.00 -13.97 -15.15
N GLY A 148 -22.56 -14.77 -14.23
CA GLY A 148 -22.00 -16.08 -13.86
C GLY A 148 -20.78 -16.05 -12.94
N ASN A 149 -20.28 -14.86 -12.59
CA ASN A 149 -19.14 -14.67 -11.70
C ASN A 149 -19.59 -14.28 -10.28
N ARG A 150 -19.11 -15.02 -9.27
CA ARG A 150 -19.31 -14.66 -7.87
C ARG A 150 -18.46 -13.44 -7.50
N LEU A 151 -19.09 -12.35 -7.11
CA LEU A 151 -18.38 -11.18 -6.60
C LEU A 151 -18.01 -11.37 -5.12
N GLU A 152 -17.14 -10.50 -4.63
CA GLU A 152 -16.62 -10.49 -3.27
C GLU A 152 -17.13 -9.24 -2.55
N LEU A 153 -17.33 -9.38 -1.23
CA LEU A 153 -17.55 -8.32 -0.25
C LEU A 153 -16.29 -8.20 0.60
N ASP A 154 -15.71 -7.01 0.68
CA ASP A 154 -14.47 -6.77 1.46
C ASP A 154 -14.68 -7.04 2.95
N GLY A 155 -15.86 -6.69 3.47
CA GLY A 155 -16.29 -7.09 4.81
C GLY A 155 -17.81 -7.23 4.88
N TYR A 156 -18.27 -8.34 5.47
CA TYR A 156 -19.68 -8.61 5.69
C TYR A 156 -19.92 -9.13 7.11
N SER A 157 -20.84 -8.49 7.83
CA SER A 157 -21.41 -8.95 9.10
C SER A 157 -22.81 -9.51 8.86
N LYS A 158 -22.95 -10.82 9.07
CA LYS A 158 -24.25 -11.51 8.96
C LYS A 158 -25.21 -11.09 10.06
N GLU A 159 -24.70 -10.87 11.28
CA GLU A 159 -25.51 -10.47 12.44
C GLU A 159 -26.14 -9.10 12.24
N LEU A 160 -25.41 -8.16 11.63
CA LEU A 160 -25.93 -6.81 11.34
C LEU A 160 -26.62 -6.71 9.99
N LEU A 161 -26.55 -7.75 9.14
CA LEU A 161 -26.92 -7.67 7.72
C LEU A 161 -26.30 -6.42 7.05
N LEU A 162 -25.01 -6.19 7.32
CA LEU A 162 -24.28 -5.01 6.90
C LEU A 162 -22.97 -5.42 6.21
N ALA A 163 -22.66 -4.81 5.09
CA ALA A 163 -21.44 -4.99 4.34
C ALA A 163 -20.75 -3.65 4.05
N PHE A 164 -19.44 -3.69 3.81
CA PHE A 164 -18.69 -2.57 3.27
C PHE A 164 -17.79 -2.98 2.11
N GLU A 165 -17.45 -2.00 1.28
CA GLU A 165 -16.52 -2.10 0.15
C GLU A 165 -15.53 -0.95 0.18
N TYR A 166 -14.24 -1.24 0.01
CA TYR A 166 -13.21 -0.23 -0.15
C TYR A 166 -12.95 0.04 -1.63
N GLN A 167 -13.37 1.20 -2.11
CA GLN A 167 -13.23 1.57 -3.51
C GLN A 167 -11.90 2.30 -3.76
N GLY A 168 -10.93 1.57 -4.31
CA GLY A 168 -9.65 2.11 -4.77
C GLY A 168 -9.78 3.16 -5.89
N GLU A 169 -8.68 3.85 -6.22
CA GLU A 169 -8.60 4.87 -7.30
C GLU A 169 -9.15 4.37 -8.65
N TYR A 170 -8.98 3.07 -8.93
CA TYR A 170 -9.43 2.43 -10.16
C TYR A 170 -10.95 2.32 -10.34
N HIS A 171 -11.74 2.59 -9.29
CA HIS A 171 -13.21 2.70 -9.39
C HIS A 171 -13.65 4.07 -9.96
N TYR A 172 -12.76 5.06 -9.92
CA TYR A 172 -13.05 6.45 -10.26
C TYR A 172 -12.31 6.92 -11.50
N GLN A 173 -11.20 6.26 -11.85
CA GLN A 173 -10.34 6.65 -12.96
C GLN A 173 -9.90 5.42 -13.76
N GLU A 174 -9.71 5.61 -15.06
CA GLU A 174 -9.07 4.60 -15.90
C GLU A 174 -7.60 4.43 -15.46
N VAL A 175 -7.35 3.40 -14.67
CA VAL A 175 -5.99 3.03 -14.25
C VAL A 175 -5.56 1.82 -15.07
N GLU A 176 -4.34 1.82 -15.61
CA GLU A 176 -3.74 0.61 -16.21
C GLU A 176 -3.48 -0.44 -15.12
N ILE A 177 -4.51 -1.21 -14.76
CA ILE A 177 -4.35 -2.31 -13.81
C ILE A 177 -3.68 -3.47 -14.52
N HIS A 178 -2.47 -3.84 -14.09
CA HIS A 178 -1.77 -5.01 -14.59
C HIS A 178 -2.66 -6.27 -14.45
N HIS A 179 -2.88 -6.94 -15.59
CA HIS A 179 -3.46 -8.29 -15.76
C HIS A 179 -4.98 -8.47 -15.80
N LYS A 180 -5.81 -7.40 -15.79
CA LYS A 180 -7.24 -7.52 -16.13
C LYS A 180 -7.68 -6.35 -16.99
N HIS A 181 -8.07 -6.62 -18.23
CA HIS A 181 -8.83 -5.67 -19.04
C HIS A 181 -10.23 -5.58 -18.44
N ARG A 182 -10.44 -4.62 -17.53
CA ARG A 182 -11.78 -4.16 -17.17
C ARG A 182 -11.84 -2.67 -17.42
N THR A 183 -12.86 -2.23 -18.14
CA THR A 183 -13.08 -0.79 -18.35
C THR A 183 -13.61 -0.16 -17.06
N LEU A 184 -13.43 1.15 -16.91
CA LEU A 184 -14.02 1.89 -15.79
C LEU A 184 -15.54 1.70 -15.73
N GLU A 185 -16.20 1.69 -16.89
CA GLU A 185 -17.64 1.44 -17.03
C GLU A 185 -18.04 0.05 -16.51
N GLU A 186 -17.27 -1.00 -16.83
CA GLU A 186 -17.52 -2.36 -16.31
C GLU A 186 -17.34 -2.44 -14.79
N VAL A 187 -16.37 -1.71 -14.23
CA VAL A 187 -16.18 -1.64 -12.77
C VAL A 187 -17.36 -0.95 -12.10
N GLN A 188 -17.76 0.22 -12.61
CA GLN A 188 -18.89 0.98 -12.07
C GLN A 188 -20.23 0.23 -12.21
N LEU A 189 -20.44 -0.47 -13.33
CA LEU A 189 -21.60 -1.33 -13.52
C LEU A 189 -21.63 -2.47 -12.51
N ASN A 190 -20.48 -3.15 -12.29
CA ASN A 190 -20.39 -4.21 -11.30
C ASN A 190 -20.65 -3.70 -9.87
N ASP A 191 -20.18 -2.51 -9.52
CA ASP A 191 -20.44 -1.88 -8.22
C ASP A 191 -21.92 -1.55 -8.02
N ALA A 192 -22.56 -0.98 -9.06
CA ALA A 192 -24.00 -0.70 -9.03
C ALA A 192 -24.82 -2.00 -8.88
N LEU A 193 -24.47 -3.04 -9.63
CA LEU A 193 -25.12 -4.35 -9.52
C LEU A 193 -24.89 -4.99 -8.16
N LYS A 194 -23.69 -4.87 -7.59
CA LYS A 194 -23.37 -5.37 -6.24
C LYS A 194 -24.27 -4.70 -5.20
N TYR A 195 -24.42 -3.38 -5.27
CA TYR A 195 -25.31 -2.61 -4.39
C TYR A 195 -26.76 -3.09 -4.50
N GLU A 196 -27.28 -3.20 -5.73
CA GLU A 196 -28.66 -3.64 -5.96
C GLU A 196 -28.92 -5.07 -5.48
N ILE A 197 -27.96 -5.98 -5.66
CA ILE A 197 -28.08 -7.36 -5.17
C ILE A 197 -28.08 -7.38 -3.64
N CYS A 198 -27.15 -6.67 -2.99
CA CYS A 198 -27.13 -6.59 -1.51
C CYS A 198 -28.46 -6.06 -0.98
N LYS A 199 -28.98 -4.98 -1.56
CA LYS A 199 -30.27 -4.39 -1.19
C LYS A 199 -31.43 -5.37 -1.33
N LYS A 200 -31.49 -6.15 -2.42
CA LYS A 200 -32.51 -7.21 -2.61
C LYS A 200 -32.45 -8.31 -1.54
N HIS A 201 -31.27 -8.55 -0.97
CA HIS A 201 -31.06 -9.50 0.11
C HIS A 201 -31.25 -8.89 1.51
N GLY A 202 -31.70 -7.63 1.60
CA GLY A 202 -31.85 -6.92 2.87
C GLY A 202 -30.52 -6.62 3.55
N ILE A 203 -29.45 -6.46 2.76
CA ILE A 203 -28.10 -6.16 3.24
C ILE A 203 -27.76 -4.74 2.83
N ASP A 204 -27.44 -3.92 3.82
CA ASP A 204 -26.93 -2.57 3.59
C ASP A 204 -25.46 -2.65 3.14
N LEU A 205 -25.10 -1.91 2.09
CA LEU A 205 -23.74 -1.85 1.56
C LEU A 205 -23.20 -0.44 1.65
N ILE A 206 -22.16 -0.24 2.46
CA ILE A 206 -21.45 1.04 2.59
C ILE A 206 -20.19 1.02 1.71
N CYS A 207 -20.09 1.96 0.77
CA CYS A 207 -18.89 2.13 -0.04
C CYS A 207 -17.98 3.20 0.57
N ILE A 208 -16.73 2.82 0.87
CA ILE A 208 -15.69 3.70 1.41
C ILE A 208 -14.72 4.07 0.29
N PRO A 209 -14.70 5.32 -0.19
CA PRO A 209 -13.76 5.74 -1.22
C PRO A 209 -12.32 5.75 -0.67
N TYR A 210 -11.34 5.56 -1.54
CA TYR A 210 -9.93 5.50 -1.16
C TYR A 210 -9.41 6.75 -0.44
N THR A 211 -10.03 7.91 -0.68
CA THR A 211 -9.75 9.19 -0.02
C THR A 211 -10.13 9.19 1.45
N GLU A 212 -11.09 8.36 1.85
CA GLU A 212 -11.66 8.31 3.20
C GLU A 212 -11.19 7.08 4.00
N ARG A 213 -10.13 6.41 3.53
CA ARG A 213 -9.59 5.18 4.13
C ARG A 213 -9.34 5.26 5.63
N ASP A 214 -8.76 6.37 6.07
CA ASP A 214 -8.35 6.59 7.46
C ASP A 214 -9.29 7.60 8.17
N ASN A 215 -10.45 7.89 7.58
CA ASN A 215 -11.43 8.84 8.11
C ASN A 215 -12.54 8.08 8.88
N GLU A 216 -12.33 7.91 10.18
CA GLU A 216 -13.30 7.24 11.06
C GLU A 216 -14.64 7.98 11.09
N GLU A 217 -14.61 9.31 11.06
CA GLU A 217 -15.76 10.19 11.09
C GLU A 217 -16.63 10.01 9.82
N TYR A 218 -16.02 9.75 8.65
CA TYR A 218 -16.75 9.38 7.44
C TYR A 218 -17.52 8.05 7.62
N ILE A 219 -16.87 7.05 8.24
CA ILE A 219 -17.50 5.76 8.53
C ILE A 219 -18.65 5.94 9.53
N ILE A 220 -18.44 6.71 10.59
CA ILE A 220 -19.48 7.04 11.59
C ILE A 220 -20.69 7.73 10.93
N ALA A 221 -20.45 8.72 10.07
CA ALA A 221 -21.51 9.41 9.35
C ALA A 221 -22.28 8.45 8.40
N SER A 222 -21.56 7.58 7.71
CA SER A 222 -22.15 6.56 6.84
C SER A 222 -23.03 5.58 7.61
N LEU A 223 -22.56 5.13 8.79
CA LEU A 223 -23.32 4.23 9.68
C LEU A 223 -24.58 4.91 10.23
N ARG A 224 -24.50 6.17 10.67
CA ARG A 224 -25.67 6.95 11.10
C ARG A 224 -26.71 7.09 10.00
N GLY A 225 -26.26 7.29 8.76
CA GLY A 225 -27.12 7.45 7.59
C GLY A 225 -28.00 6.25 7.28
N LEU A 226 -27.65 5.04 7.73
CA LEU A 226 -28.46 3.83 7.55
C LEU A 226 -29.77 3.86 8.35
N ASN A 227 -29.82 4.65 9.43
CA ASN A 227 -30.97 4.76 10.33
C ASN A 227 -31.48 3.40 10.89
N ARG A 228 -30.55 2.51 11.25
CA ARG A 228 -30.87 1.20 11.85
C ARG A 228 -30.64 1.21 13.37
N PRO A 229 -31.65 0.88 14.20
CA PRO A 229 -31.54 0.93 15.65
C PRO A 229 -30.36 0.13 16.22
N GLU A 230 -30.19 -1.12 15.79
CA GLU A 230 -29.12 -2.01 16.25
C GLU A 230 -27.71 -1.53 15.87
N VAL A 231 -27.57 -0.85 14.73
CA VAL A 231 -26.30 -0.23 14.32
C VAL A 231 -26.05 1.04 15.13
N ASN A 232 -27.08 1.86 15.32
CA ASN A 232 -27.00 3.09 16.09
C ASN A 232 -26.67 2.83 17.55
N GLU A 233 -27.27 1.81 18.18
CA GLU A 233 -26.98 1.42 19.56
C GLU A 233 -25.50 1.06 19.75
N LYS A 234 -24.94 0.23 18.85
CA LYS A 234 -23.52 -0.13 18.88
C LYS A 234 -22.62 1.09 18.65
N LEU A 235 -23.00 1.95 17.72
CA LEU A 235 -22.28 3.19 17.46
C LEU A 235 -22.33 4.16 18.65
N ASP A 236 -23.48 4.30 19.30
CA ASP A 236 -23.66 5.12 20.51
C ASP A 236 -22.81 4.60 21.66
N TYR A 237 -22.80 3.27 21.86
CA TYR A 237 -21.89 2.63 22.81
C TYR A 237 -20.42 2.90 22.48
N TYR A 238 -20.02 2.76 21.21
CA TYR A 238 -18.66 3.06 20.80
C TYR A 238 -18.31 4.52 21.05
N LEU A 239 -19.15 5.48 20.67
CA LEU A 239 -18.88 6.91 20.86
C LEU A 239 -18.77 7.28 22.35
N ALA A 240 -19.61 6.68 23.20
CA ALA A 240 -19.56 6.90 24.64
C ALA A 240 -18.29 6.32 25.31
N ASN A 241 -17.73 5.23 24.74
CA ASN A 241 -16.60 4.50 25.30
C ASN A 241 -15.36 4.50 24.38
N ARG A 242 -15.32 5.41 23.40
CA ARG A 242 -14.38 5.40 22.25
C ARG A 242 -12.95 5.24 22.74
N SER A 243 -12.59 6.13 23.64
CA SER A 243 -11.39 6.16 24.44
C SER A 243 -10.94 4.82 25.01
N GLU A 244 -11.80 4.17 25.80
CA GLU A 244 -11.47 2.95 26.52
C GLU A 244 -11.31 1.77 25.56
N ILE A 245 -12.19 1.67 24.56
CA ILE A 245 -12.14 0.63 23.53
C ILE A 245 -10.81 0.69 22.76
N ILE A 246 -10.39 1.90 22.39
CA ILE A 246 -9.11 2.10 21.69
C ILE A 246 -7.93 1.77 22.59
N HIS A 247 -7.96 2.20 23.85
CA HIS A 247 -6.92 1.86 24.82
C HIS A 247 -6.76 0.35 24.95
N GLN A 248 -7.85 -0.38 25.17
CA GLN A 248 -7.84 -1.85 25.27
C GLN A 248 -7.30 -2.51 23.98
N GLN A 249 -7.61 -1.96 22.80
CA GLN A 249 -7.08 -2.47 21.54
C GLN A 249 -5.55 -2.30 21.45
N ILE A 250 -5.05 -1.11 21.77
CA ILE A 250 -3.61 -0.83 21.76
C ILE A 250 -2.88 -1.77 22.73
N GLN A 251 -3.40 -1.94 23.94
CA GLN A 251 -2.81 -2.87 24.93
C GLN A 251 -2.78 -4.31 24.41
N ARG A 252 -3.82 -4.77 23.71
CA ARG A 252 -3.84 -6.11 23.11
C ARG A 252 -2.83 -6.26 21.97
N GLU A 253 -2.73 -5.28 21.08
CA GLU A 253 -1.76 -5.29 19.98
C GLU A 253 -0.33 -5.30 20.52
N LEU A 254 -0.05 -4.50 21.56
CA LEU A 254 1.22 -4.52 22.26
C LEU A 254 1.49 -5.87 22.92
N ALA A 255 0.51 -6.46 23.60
CA ALA A 255 0.64 -7.77 24.23
C ALA A 255 0.82 -8.92 23.21
N GLU A 256 0.21 -8.83 22.03
CA GLU A 256 0.38 -9.80 20.96
C GLU A 256 1.75 -9.68 20.30
N ASN A 257 2.19 -8.45 20.05
CA ASN A 257 3.58 -8.17 19.68
C ASN A 257 4.53 -8.67 20.78
N ALA A 258 4.18 -8.46 22.06
CA ALA A 258 4.85 -8.94 23.28
C ALA A 258 5.03 -10.46 23.32
N LYS A 259 4.05 -11.23 22.84
CA LYS A 259 4.13 -12.69 22.77
C LYS A 259 5.00 -13.17 21.62
N ASN A 260 4.99 -12.43 20.51
CA ASN A 260 5.87 -12.68 19.36
C ASN A 260 7.33 -12.29 19.65
N LEU A 261 7.58 -11.43 20.66
CA LEU A 261 8.44 -11.75 21.82
C LEU A 261 9.72 -12.47 21.55
N ARG A 262 9.68 -13.75 21.93
CA ARG A 262 10.69 -14.40 22.77
C ARG A 262 12.11 -14.44 22.19
N LYS A 263 12.36 -13.86 21.01
CA LYS A 263 13.67 -13.55 20.41
C LYS A 263 13.67 -12.25 19.59
N GLY A 264 13.91 -11.07 20.18
CA GLY A 264 14.56 -9.93 19.48
C GLY A 264 13.98 -8.51 19.62
N HIS A 265 14.75 -7.54 19.09
CA HIS A 265 14.50 -6.08 19.09
C HIS A 265 13.32 -5.68 18.19
N PHE A 266 12.50 -4.69 18.59
CA PHE A 266 11.47 -4.12 17.71
C PHE A 266 11.87 -2.84 17.03
N ARG A 267 11.10 -2.55 15.99
CA ARG A 267 11.17 -1.33 15.22
C ARG A 267 9.77 -0.74 15.14
N LEU A 268 9.51 0.29 15.92
CA LEU A 268 8.31 1.11 15.76
C LEU A 268 8.55 2.12 14.65
N LYS A 269 7.56 2.29 13.77
CA LYS A 269 7.64 3.35 12.77
C LYS A 269 7.13 4.66 13.35
N LEU A 270 7.77 5.76 12.97
CA LEU A 270 7.38 7.08 13.46
C LEU A 270 5.95 7.46 13.04
N ASP A 271 5.49 7.03 11.85
CA ASP A 271 4.13 7.27 11.37
C ASP A 271 3.06 6.59 12.24
N GLN A 272 3.37 5.43 12.83
CA GLN A 272 2.49 4.74 13.77
C GLN A 272 2.38 5.49 15.10
N ILE A 273 3.50 5.99 15.61
CA ILE A 273 3.56 6.78 16.84
C ILE A 273 2.86 8.14 16.64
N GLU A 274 3.15 8.82 15.53
CA GLU A 274 2.49 10.09 15.14
C GLU A 274 0.97 9.89 14.99
N HIS A 275 0.52 8.77 14.41
CA HIS A 275 -0.91 8.45 14.28
C HIS A 275 -1.56 8.22 15.65
N TRP A 276 -0.93 7.46 16.55
CA TRP A 276 -1.44 7.26 17.92
C TRP A 276 -1.55 8.57 18.70
N MET A 277 -0.60 9.49 18.49
CA MET A 277 -0.57 10.78 19.17
C MET A 277 -1.50 11.83 18.54
N GLY A 278 -1.65 11.82 17.21
CA GLY A 278 -2.42 12.83 16.47
C GLY A 278 -3.93 12.61 16.49
N VAL A 279 -4.39 11.36 16.65
CA VAL A 279 -5.82 11.03 16.67
C VAL A 279 -6.42 11.19 18.07
N TYR A 280 -5.62 11.17 19.14
CA TYR A 280 -6.12 11.11 20.51
C TYR A 280 -5.34 12.02 21.46
N ASN A 281 -5.69 13.31 21.50
CA ASN A 281 -4.96 14.31 22.30
C ASN A 281 -4.83 13.99 23.80
N ASP A 282 -5.75 13.23 24.40
CA ASP A 282 -5.65 12.81 25.81
C ASP A 282 -5.09 11.38 25.99
N TYR A 283 -5.30 10.46 25.03
CA TYR A 283 -4.86 9.05 25.15
C TYR A 283 -3.49 8.78 24.52
N GLY A 284 -3.11 9.53 23.49
CA GLY A 284 -1.74 9.58 22.99
C GLY A 284 -0.79 10.07 24.08
N TYR A 285 -1.28 10.92 24.99
CA TYR A 285 -0.56 11.32 26.19
C TYR A 285 -0.41 10.16 27.19
N GLU A 286 -1.50 9.48 27.55
CA GLU A 286 -1.43 8.32 28.47
C GLU A 286 -0.54 7.19 27.92
N PHE A 287 -0.62 6.91 26.62
CA PHE A 287 0.24 5.92 25.97
C PHE A 287 1.72 6.33 25.97
N ALA A 288 2.02 7.60 25.67
CA ALA A 288 3.38 8.12 25.74
C ALA A 288 3.92 8.05 27.17
N MET A 289 3.09 8.36 28.18
CA MET A 289 3.46 8.26 29.59
C MET A 289 3.72 6.81 30.02
N GLN A 290 2.90 5.84 29.59
CA GLN A 290 3.13 4.41 29.88
C GLN A 290 4.40 3.89 29.22
N LEU A 291 4.67 4.30 27.98
CA LEU A 291 5.91 3.93 27.28
C LEU A 291 7.14 4.52 27.99
N VAL A 292 7.05 5.76 28.47
CA VAL A 292 8.11 6.41 29.27
C VAL A 292 8.29 5.70 30.61
N GLU A 293 7.21 5.36 31.31
CA GLU A 293 7.25 4.63 32.58
C GLU A 293 7.93 3.25 32.43
N GLN A 294 7.63 2.53 31.35
CA GLN A 294 8.26 1.24 31.04
C GLN A 294 9.76 1.38 30.68
N ILE A 295 10.15 2.50 30.05
CA ILE A 295 11.57 2.84 29.83
C ILE A 295 12.25 3.13 31.18
N GLU A 296 11.61 3.90 32.07
CA GLU A 296 12.14 4.25 33.40
C GLU A 296 12.30 3.04 34.32
N LYS A 297 11.37 2.07 34.26
CA LYS A 297 11.46 0.80 35.00
C LYS A 297 12.51 -0.15 34.45
N GLY A 298 13.17 0.18 33.33
CA GLY A 298 14.15 -0.68 32.67
C GLY A 298 13.53 -1.89 31.96
N GLU A 299 12.20 -1.92 31.82
CA GLU A 299 11.45 -2.93 31.06
C GLU A 299 11.64 -2.73 29.55
N VAL A 300 12.11 -1.55 29.14
CA VAL A 300 12.36 -1.17 27.74
C VAL A 300 13.77 -0.55 27.60
N GLU A 301 14.67 -1.21 26.88
CA GLU A 301 16.02 -0.73 26.58
C GLU A 301 16.07 -0.07 25.18
N VAL A 302 16.51 1.19 25.14
CA VAL A 302 16.61 1.99 23.90
C VAL A 302 18.03 1.86 23.35
N VAL A 303 18.19 1.23 22.18
CA VAL A 303 19.52 0.82 21.65
C VAL A 303 20.26 1.94 20.90
N GLU A 304 19.71 3.16 20.86
CA GLU A 304 20.43 4.37 20.46
C GLU A 304 20.07 5.49 21.46
N GLU A 305 20.97 5.72 22.42
CA GLU A 305 20.80 6.55 23.62
C GLU A 305 20.05 7.88 23.40
N LEU A 306 19.07 8.14 24.27
CA LEU A 306 18.53 9.47 24.54
C LEU A 306 18.37 9.66 26.04
N ASN A 307 19.08 10.64 26.59
CA ASN A 307 18.87 11.11 27.95
C ASN A 307 17.59 11.96 27.98
N PHE A 308 16.48 11.36 28.42
CA PHE A 308 15.25 12.06 28.75
C PHE A 308 15.06 12.07 30.27
N GLN A 309 14.73 13.22 30.84
CA GLN A 309 14.45 13.39 32.27
C GLN A 309 13.02 13.93 32.40
N PRO A 310 12.15 13.31 33.21
CA PRO A 310 10.71 13.57 33.20
C PRO A 310 10.35 14.83 33.99
N VAL A 311 9.81 15.86 33.34
CA VAL A 311 9.23 17.02 34.01
C VAL A 311 8.02 17.62 33.25
N LYS A 312 6.82 17.18 33.64
CA LYS A 312 5.49 17.85 33.53
C LYS A 312 4.87 18.03 32.11
N LYS A 313 3.53 18.19 32.10
CA LYS A 313 2.52 18.30 31.00
C LYS A 313 2.87 19.05 29.68
N TRP A 314 3.98 19.78 29.62
CA TRP A 314 4.53 20.46 28.43
C TRP A 314 5.43 19.54 27.57
N GLU A 315 5.57 18.27 27.96
CA GLU A 315 6.46 17.28 27.34
C GLU A 315 5.92 16.54 26.12
N VAL A 316 4.61 16.50 25.87
CA VAL A 316 4.07 15.95 24.61
C VAL A 316 4.55 16.76 23.43
N VAL A 317 4.58 18.08 23.57
CA VAL A 317 5.09 18.99 22.53
C VAL A 317 6.57 18.72 22.29
N ARG A 318 7.36 18.51 23.35
CA ARG A 318 8.79 18.16 23.24
C ARG A 318 9.04 16.78 22.65
N PHE A 319 8.23 15.79 22.99
CA PHE A 319 8.29 14.46 22.41
C PHE A 319 7.91 14.50 20.92
N ILE A 320 6.87 15.25 20.55
CA ILE A 320 6.51 15.54 19.14
C ILE A 320 7.67 16.22 18.42
N GLU A 321 8.28 17.22 19.03
CA GLU A 321 9.40 17.98 18.46
C GLU A 321 10.64 17.10 18.28
N PHE A 322 10.86 16.16 19.20
CA PHE A 322 11.87 15.12 19.11
C PHE A 322 11.59 14.12 17.97
N LEU A 323 10.38 13.59 17.84
CA LEU A 323 10.01 12.72 16.71
C LEU A 323 10.17 13.45 15.37
N LYS A 324 9.84 14.75 15.33
CA LYS A 324 10.06 15.62 14.17
C LYS A 324 11.55 15.79 13.85
N GLN A 325 12.41 15.93 14.86
CA GLN A 325 13.87 15.99 14.67
C GLN A 325 14.43 14.69 14.12
N LEU A 326 13.99 13.53 14.63
CA LEU A 326 14.40 12.22 14.08
C LEU A 326 14.04 12.09 12.60
N LYS A 327 12.83 12.53 12.23
CA LYS A 327 12.36 12.57 10.83
C LYS A 327 13.21 13.50 9.96
N GLN A 328 13.60 14.67 10.48
CA GLN A 328 14.52 15.58 9.80
C GLN A 328 15.92 14.99 9.61
N MET A 329 16.35 14.11 10.51
CA MET A 329 17.62 13.37 10.41
C MET A 329 17.54 12.13 9.51
N GLY A 330 16.43 11.91 8.80
CA GLY A 330 16.23 10.76 7.92
C GLY A 330 16.08 9.42 8.67
N ARG A 331 15.68 9.47 9.94
CA ARG A 331 15.39 8.29 10.75
C ARG A 331 13.89 8.05 10.78
N ASP A 332 13.41 7.09 10.00
CA ASP A 332 11.96 6.81 9.88
C ASP A 332 11.45 5.77 10.90
N THR A 333 12.36 5.24 11.73
CA THR A 333 12.06 4.12 12.63
C THR A 333 12.79 4.25 13.96
N LEU A 334 12.07 4.02 15.06
CA LEU A 334 12.62 3.90 16.40
C LEU A 334 12.85 2.42 16.73
N ARG A 335 14.04 2.05 17.20
CA ARG A 335 14.32 0.67 17.66
C ARG A 335 14.12 0.60 19.17
N VAL A 336 13.23 -0.28 19.60
CA VAL A 336 12.84 -0.44 21.00
C VAL A 336 13.13 -1.89 21.40
N CYS A 337 14.04 -2.09 22.35
CA CYS A 337 14.27 -3.40 22.95
C CYS A 337 13.35 -3.51 24.17
N VAL A 338 12.59 -4.60 24.32
CA VAL A 338 11.71 -4.81 25.48
C VAL A 338 12.25 -6.01 26.22
N HIS A 339 12.63 -5.82 27.49
CA HIS A 339 12.99 -6.89 28.40
C HIS A 339 11.75 -7.23 29.24
N LEU A 340 11.25 -8.45 29.08
CA LEU A 340 10.21 -8.96 29.98
C LEU A 340 10.88 -9.24 31.33
N ILE A 341 10.61 -8.41 32.32
CA ILE A 341 10.84 -8.77 33.72
C ILE A 341 9.65 -9.64 34.10
N ASP A 342 9.88 -10.94 34.31
CA ASP A 342 8.89 -11.79 34.97
C ASP A 342 8.79 -11.30 36.42
N ASP A 343 7.68 -10.68 36.80
CA ASP A 343 7.33 -10.38 38.19
C ASP A 343 6.91 -11.67 38.93
N ASP A 344 7.84 -12.62 39.01
CA ASP A 344 7.87 -13.72 39.96
C ASP A 344 9.34 -14.05 40.30
N ALA A 345 9.94 -13.23 41.18
CA ALA A 345 11.10 -13.57 42.01
C ALA A 345 11.09 -12.77 43.32
#